data_AF-A0A1S7DUB1-F1
#
_entry.id   AF-A0A1S7DUB1-F1
#
_cell.length_a   1.000
_cell.length_b   1.000
_cell.length_c   1.000
_cell.angle_alpha   90.00
_cell.angle_beta   90.00
_cell.angle_gamma   90.00
#
_symmetry.space_group_name_H-M   'P 1'
#
loop_
_entity.id
_entity.type
_entity.pdbx_description
1 polymer ?
#
loop_
_entity_poly.entity_id
_entity_poly.type
_entity_poly.pdbx_seq_one_letter_code
_entity_poly.pdbx_strand_id
1 'polypeptide(L)'
;MNRDITQLFINEAEKIIEKNKSKKSIFVESIGYTLSSYNNVKKGTNVQFDNLLLFCKNYGFDLDYFIDHEKYIENAKKIITHKDDSSLKSKIDEIRLHFSALEKANNEIKSLLKHGLEITNDYDLKLNELKTTIGF
;
A
#
# COMPACT_ATOMS: atom_id res chain seq x y z
N MET A 1 -3.23 16.99 3.82
CA MET A 1 -3.51 15.80 4.63
C MET A 1 -3.99 16.24 6.01
N ASN A 2 -4.83 15.48 6.69
CA ASN A 2 -5.39 15.86 8.00
C ASN A 2 -4.30 15.82 9.11
N ARG A 3 -4.41 16.68 10.12
CA ARG A 3 -3.51 16.71 11.29
C ARG A 3 -3.48 15.36 12.01
N ASP A 4 -4.62 14.69 12.10
CA ASP A 4 -4.76 13.38 12.78
C ASP A 4 -3.89 12.31 12.10
N ILE A 5 -3.90 12.28 10.76
CA ILE A 5 -3.12 11.34 9.95
C ILE A 5 -1.62 11.60 10.13
N THR A 6 -1.24 12.87 10.12
CA THR A 6 0.17 13.28 10.33
C THR A 6 0.66 12.85 11.70
N GLN A 7 -0.16 13.01 12.74
CA GLN A 7 0.21 12.61 14.09
C GLN A 7 0.35 11.10 14.24
N LEU A 8 -0.57 10.33 13.64
CA LEU A 8 -0.52 8.87 13.66
C LEU A 8 0.74 8.36 12.94
N PHE A 9 1.05 8.91 11.76
CA PHE A 9 2.29 8.63 11.03
C PHE A 9 3.53 8.89 11.89
N ILE A 10 3.62 10.05 12.54
CA ILE A 10 4.77 10.39 13.41
C ILE A 10 4.91 9.37 14.55
N ASN A 11 3.80 8.98 15.18
CA ASN A 11 3.83 8.04 16.30
C ASN A 11 4.38 6.67 15.88
N GLU A 12 3.93 6.12 14.74
CA GLU A 12 4.43 4.84 14.25
C GLU A 12 5.89 4.93 13.75
N ALA A 13 6.26 6.04 13.11
CA ALA A 13 7.63 6.27 12.67
C ALA A 13 8.62 6.31 13.83
N GLU A 14 8.30 7.02 14.93
CA GLU A 14 9.19 7.09 16.09
C GLU A 14 9.30 5.73 16.82
N LYS A 15 8.22 4.95 16.92
CA LYS A 15 8.28 3.56 17.45
C LYS A 15 9.27 2.69 16.67
N ILE A 16 9.28 2.81 15.35
CA ILE A 16 10.19 2.05 14.49
C ILE A 16 11.64 2.51 14.68
N ILE A 17 11.88 3.83 14.75
CA ILE A 17 13.20 4.39 15.01
C ILE A 17 13.76 3.86 16.34
N GLU A 18 12.94 3.87 17.40
CA GLU A 18 13.30 3.37 18.73
C GLU A 18 13.60 1.86 18.72
N LYS A 19 12.74 1.07 18.07
CA LYS A 19 12.86 -0.39 18.02
C LYS A 19 14.09 -0.86 17.23
N ASN A 20 14.36 -0.23 16.09
CA ASN A 20 15.41 -0.69 15.17
C ASN A 20 16.80 -0.15 15.52
N LYS A 21 16.95 0.68 16.57
CA LYS A 21 18.20 1.39 16.94
C LYS A 21 18.90 2.05 15.75
N SER A 22 18.15 2.35 14.71
CA SER A 22 18.67 2.81 13.43
C SER A 22 19.00 4.29 13.54
N LYS A 23 20.04 4.75 12.85
CA LYS A 23 20.29 6.19 12.75
C LYS A 23 19.06 6.84 12.13
N LYS A 24 18.47 7.78 12.85
CA LYS A 24 17.26 8.49 12.44
C LYS A 24 17.36 9.07 11.01
N SER A 25 18.55 9.52 10.60
CA SER A 25 18.81 9.99 9.23
C SER A 25 18.55 8.93 8.16
N ILE A 26 19.03 7.70 8.37
CA ILE A 26 18.86 6.58 7.42
C ILE A 26 17.38 6.20 7.31
N PHE A 27 16.67 6.18 8.46
CA PHE A 27 15.24 5.92 8.46
C PHE A 27 14.46 6.98 7.68
N VAL A 28 14.68 8.28 7.95
CA VAL A 28 13.89 9.33 7.29
C VAL A 28 14.18 9.40 5.79
N GLU A 29 15.41 9.12 5.37
CA GLU A 29 15.78 9.04 3.95
C GLU A 29 15.08 7.90 3.24
N SER A 30 14.88 6.75 3.91
CA SER A 30 14.17 5.60 3.32
C SER A 30 12.71 5.90 2.97
N ILE A 31 12.11 6.88 3.63
CA ILE A 31 10.72 7.31 3.43
C ILE A 31 10.60 8.65 2.71
N GLY A 32 11.65 9.05 1.99
CA GLY A 32 11.62 10.22 1.09
C GLY A 32 11.76 11.58 1.80
N TYR A 33 12.26 11.59 3.04
CA TYR A 33 12.50 12.82 3.79
C TYR A 33 14.00 13.09 4.01
N THR A 34 14.37 14.36 3.97
CA THR A 34 15.58 14.83 4.67
C THR A 34 15.27 14.97 6.16
N LEU A 35 16.30 14.89 7.01
CA LEU A 35 16.14 15.08 8.47
C LEU A 35 15.47 16.42 8.83
N SER A 36 15.80 17.49 8.10
CA SER A 36 15.18 18.80 8.29
C SER A 36 13.69 18.77 7.95
N SER A 37 13.33 18.22 6.78
CA SER A 37 11.93 18.11 6.36
C SER A 37 11.09 17.22 7.29
N TYR A 38 11.66 16.12 7.80
CA TYR A 38 10.98 15.27 8.77
C TYR A 38 10.75 15.99 10.11
N ASN A 39 11.71 16.78 10.59
CA ASN A 39 11.53 17.59 11.79
C ASN A 39 10.45 18.68 11.61
N ASN A 40 10.28 19.21 10.40
CA ASN A 40 9.19 20.13 10.09
C ASN A 40 7.82 19.42 10.14
N VAL A 41 7.76 18.15 9.71
CA VAL A 41 6.56 17.31 9.88
C VAL A 41 6.24 17.13 11.37
N LYS A 42 7.23 16.82 12.21
CA LYS A 42 7.07 16.75 13.67
C LYS A 42 6.56 18.06 14.30
N LYS A 43 6.87 19.21 13.70
CA LYS A 43 6.43 20.53 14.18
C LYS A 43 5.05 20.93 13.67
N GLY A 44 4.39 20.09 12.88
CA GLY A 44 3.03 20.31 12.40
C GLY A 44 2.90 20.58 10.91
N THR A 45 3.97 20.39 10.13
CA THR A 45 3.83 20.30 8.66
C THR A 45 3.11 18.99 8.33
N ASN A 46 2.15 19.02 7.42
CA ASN A 46 1.45 17.80 7.02
C ASN A 46 2.42 16.82 6.34
N VAL A 47 2.25 15.53 6.65
CA VAL A 47 2.93 14.46 5.89
C VAL A 47 2.46 14.51 4.43
N GLN A 48 3.39 14.30 3.50
CA GLN A 48 3.09 14.20 2.08
C GLN A 48 2.58 12.78 1.77
N PHE A 49 1.63 12.67 0.84
CA PHE A 49 1.00 11.40 0.52
C PHE A 49 2.01 10.36 0.00
N ASP A 50 2.90 10.77 -0.91
CA ASP A 50 3.93 9.89 -1.47
C ASP A 50 4.88 9.35 -0.39
N ASN A 51 5.22 10.18 0.59
CA ASN A 51 6.09 9.78 1.69
C ASN A 51 5.36 8.85 2.67
N LEU A 52 4.05 9.03 2.87
CA LEU A 52 3.24 8.07 3.62
C LEU A 52 3.17 6.72 2.89
N LEU A 53 2.98 6.72 1.56
CA LEU A 53 2.98 5.49 0.76
C LEU A 53 4.32 4.75 0.87
N LEU A 54 5.44 5.46 0.78
CA LEU A 54 6.77 4.89 0.96
C LEU A 54 6.94 4.29 2.36
N PHE A 55 6.48 4.99 3.40
CA PHE A 55 6.48 4.47 4.76
C PHE A 55 5.66 3.18 4.88
N CYS A 56 4.44 3.17 4.34
CA CYS A 56 3.57 2.00 4.35
C CYS A 56 4.22 0.80 3.67
N LYS A 57 4.76 1.01 2.46
CA LYS A 57 5.46 -0.01 1.68
C LYS A 57 6.69 -0.58 2.40
N ASN A 58 7.51 0.29 3.00
CA ASN A 58 8.78 -0.11 3.58
C ASN A 58 8.64 -0.77 4.96
N TYR A 59 7.57 -0.46 5.69
CA TYR A 59 7.37 -0.93 7.07
C TYR A 59 6.12 -1.80 7.25
N GLY A 60 5.43 -2.16 6.16
CA GLY A 60 4.36 -3.15 6.15
C GLY A 60 3.05 -2.64 6.75
N PHE A 61 2.74 -1.35 6.59
CA PHE A 61 1.42 -0.83 6.95
C PHE A 61 0.51 -0.77 5.73
N ASP A 62 -0.77 -1.03 5.94
CA ASP A 62 -1.81 -0.70 4.98
C ASP A 62 -2.12 0.80 5.04
N LEU A 63 -2.37 1.42 3.89
CA LEU A 63 -2.67 2.85 3.81
C LEU A 63 -3.96 3.20 4.58
N ASP A 64 -4.92 2.29 4.57
CA ASP A 64 -6.23 2.36 5.23
C ASP A 64 -6.09 2.49 6.76
N TYR A 65 -4.97 2.04 7.34
CA TYR A 65 -4.67 2.26 8.75
C TYR A 65 -4.53 3.77 9.08
N PHE A 66 -4.02 4.54 8.13
CA PHE A 66 -3.79 5.97 8.29
C PHE A 66 -4.92 6.83 7.75
N ILE A 67 -5.62 6.35 6.72
CA ILE A 67 -6.58 7.14 5.98
C ILE A 67 -7.97 6.55 6.16
N ASP A 68 -8.86 7.33 6.77
CA ASP A 68 -10.29 7.07 6.70
C ASP A 68 -10.76 7.34 5.26
N HIS A 69 -10.95 6.27 4.50
CA HIS A 69 -11.33 6.30 3.10
C HIS A 69 -12.66 7.01 2.87
N GLU A 70 -13.63 6.87 3.78
CA GLU A 70 -14.93 7.54 3.63
C GLU A 70 -14.78 9.04 3.79
N LYS A 71 -14.04 9.47 4.82
CA LYS A 71 -13.75 10.89 5.05
C LYS A 71 -12.89 11.49 3.94
N TYR A 72 -11.94 10.74 3.37
CA TYR A 72 -11.13 11.20 2.25
C TYR A 72 -11.96 11.35 0.97
N ILE A 73 -12.79 10.36 0.65
CA ILE A 73 -13.70 10.39 -0.50
C ILE A 73 -14.75 11.50 -0.33
N GLU A 74 -15.28 11.70 0.86
CA GLU A 74 -16.25 12.78 1.14
C GLU A 74 -15.61 14.17 0.98
N ASN A 75 -14.37 14.34 1.46
CA ASN A 75 -13.62 15.58 1.25
C ASN A 75 -13.26 15.80 -0.22
N ALA A 76 -12.86 14.74 -0.94
CA ALA A 76 -12.63 14.81 -2.37
C ALA A 76 -13.91 15.21 -3.12
N LYS A 77 -15.07 14.63 -2.76
CA LYS A 77 -16.39 15.00 -3.30
C LYS A 77 -16.74 16.48 -3.02
N LYS A 78 -16.45 16.99 -1.81
CA LYS A 78 -16.69 18.41 -1.43
C LYS A 78 -15.80 19.39 -2.21
N ILE A 79 -14.55 19.01 -2.51
CA ILE A 79 -13.64 19.79 -3.36
C ILE A 79 -14.16 19.83 -4.81
N ILE A 80 -14.75 18.72 -5.28
CA ILE A 80 -15.31 18.59 -6.64
C ILE A 80 -16.59 19.42 -6.82
N THR A 81 -17.44 19.55 -5.80
CA THR A 81 -18.70 20.34 -5.91
C THR A 81 -18.51 21.85 -6.05
N HIS A 82 -17.32 22.40 -5.79
CA HIS A 82 -17.07 23.84 -5.89
C HIS A 82 -16.22 24.26 -7.10
N LYS A 83 -15.75 23.32 -7.91
CA LYS A 83 -15.02 23.61 -9.16
C LYS A 83 -15.51 22.67 -10.25
N ASP A 84 -16.30 23.22 -11.16
CA ASP A 84 -16.54 22.64 -12.49
C ASP A 84 -15.20 22.60 -13.25
N ASP A 85 -14.38 21.61 -12.94
CA ASP A 85 -13.07 21.42 -13.56
C ASP A 85 -13.07 20.01 -14.16
N SER A 86 -13.60 19.92 -15.38
CA SER A 86 -13.72 18.69 -16.17
C SER A 86 -12.39 17.91 -16.27
N SER A 87 -11.26 18.61 -16.14
CA SER A 87 -9.91 18.07 -16.00
C SER A 87 -9.73 17.15 -14.79
N LEU A 88 -10.26 17.52 -13.62
CA LEU A 88 -10.17 16.71 -12.40
C LEU A 88 -11.05 15.46 -12.48
N LYS A 89 -12.23 15.58 -13.10
CA LYS A 89 -13.11 14.43 -13.34
C LYS A 89 -12.43 13.41 -14.26
N SER A 90 -11.83 13.86 -15.37
CA SER A 90 -11.06 12.98 -16.26
C SER A 90 -9.89 12.28 -15.55
N LYS A 91 -9.14 13.00 -14.70
CA LYS A 91 -8.05 12.38 -13.92
C LYS A 91 -8.54 11.34 -12.91
N ILE A 92 -9.68 11.57 -12.27
CA ILE A 92 -10.29 10.58 -11.35
C ILE A 92 -10.75 9.35 -12.12
N ASP A 93 -11.35 9.53 -13.30
CA ASP A 93 -11.80 8.41 -14.12
C ASP A 93 -10.61 7.61 -14.69
N GLU A 94 -9.51 8.28 -15.04
CA GLU A 94 -8.23 7.63 -15.40
C GLU A 94 -7.64 6.83 -14.21
N ILE A 95 -7.62 7.42 -13.01
CA ILE A 95 -7.19 6.73 -11.79
C ILE A 95 -8.07 5.50 -11.52
N ARG A 96 -9.39 5.60 -11.68
CA ARG A 96 -10.32 4.47 -11.53
C ARG A 96 -10.05 3.36 -12.53
N LEU A 97 -9.78 3.70 -13.78
CA LEU A 97 -9.42 2.72 -14.82
C LEU A 97 -8.12 1.99 -14.46
N HIS A 98 -7.11 2.69 -13.94
CA HIS A 98 -5.88 2.07 -13.47
C HIS A 98 -6.10 1.11 -12.31
N PHE A 99 -6.90 1.48 -11.31
CA PHE A 99 -7.22 0.58 -10.19
C PHE A 99 -8.00 -0.66 -10.64
N SER A 100 -8.97 -0.50 -11.57
CA SER A 100 -9.71 -1.62 -12.12
C SER A 100 -8.82 -2.59 -12.92
N ALA A 101 -7.86 -2.06 -13.69
CA ALA A 101 -6.87 -2.87 -14.39
C ALA A 101 -5.96 -3.65 -13.43
N LEU A 102 -5.52 -3.01 -12.34
CA LEU A 102 -4.74 -3.67 -11.29
C LEU A 102 -5.53 -4.78 -10.59
N GLU A 103 -6.80 -4.55 -10.27
CA GLU A 103 -7.66 -5.55 -9.64
C GLU A 103 -7.90 -6.76 -10.56
N LYS A 104 -8.14 -6.51 -11.85
CA LYS A 104 -8.27 -7.56 -12.86
C LYS A 104 -6.98 -8.38 -12.98
N ALA A 105 -5.83 -7.73 -13.10
CA ALA A 105 -4.54 -8.40 -13.15
C ALA A 105 -4.28 -9.25 -11.89
N ASN A 106 -4.64 -8.74 -10.71
CA ASN A 106 -4.51 -9.47 -9.46
C ASN A 106 -5.40 -10.72 -9.42
N ASN A 107 -6.63 -10.62 -9.93
CA ASN A 107 -7.54 -11.77 -10.04
C ASN A 107 -7.05 -12.81 -11.05
N GLU A 108 -6.47 -12.39 -12.17
CA GLU A 108 -5.84 -13.28 -13.15
C GLU A 108 -4.64 -14.02 -12.53
N ILE A 109 -3.77 -13.32 -11.80
CA ILE A 109 -2.63 -13.93 -11.08
C ILE A 109 -3.11 -14.96 -10.05
N LYS A 110 -4.14 -14.63 -9.26
CA LYS A 110 -4.75 -15.59 -8.31
C LYS A 110 -5.28 -16.84 -9.01
N SER A 111 -5.93 -16.68 -10.16
CA SER A 111 -6.42 -17.81 -10.96
C SER A 111 -5.27 -18.67 -11.50
N LEU A 112 -4.20 -18.07 -11.98
CA LEU A 112 -3.01 -18.79 -12.47
C LEU A 112 -2.33 -19.57 -11.36
N LEU A 113 -2.17 -18.97 -10.17
CA LEU A 113 -1.62 -19.65 -9.00
C LEU A 113 -2.47 -20.84 -8.58
N LYS A 114 -3.81 -20.69 -8.59
CA LYS A 114 -4.73 -21.78 -8.29
C LYS A 114 -4.57 -22.94 -9.27
N HIS A 115 -4.55 -22.66 -10.58
CA HIS A 115 -4.33 -23.69 -11.60
C HIS A 115 -2.96 -24.36 -11.45
N GLY A 116 -1.90 -23.62 -11.15
CA GLY A 116 -0.57 -24.19 -10.92
C GLY A 116 -0.55 -25.17 -9.73
N LEU A 117 -1.23 -24.83 -8.65
CA LEU A 117 -1.39 -25.71 -7.48
C LEU A 117 -2.18 -26.97 -7.83
N GLU A 118 -3.28 -26.84 -8.59
CA GLU A 118 -4.07 -27.99 -9.05
C GLU A 118 -3.24 -28.95 -9.92
N ILE A 119 -2.45 -28.42 -10.85
CA ILE A 119 -1.54 -29.22 -11.69
C ILE A 119 -0.51 -29.94 -10.81
N THR A 120 0.09 -29.24 -9.84
CA THR A 120 1.11 -29.84 -8.96
C THR A 120 0.52 -30.98 -8.13
N ASN A 121 -0.67 -30.79 -7.57
CA ASN A 121 -1.37 -31.83 -6.81
C ASN A 121 -1.71 -33.05 -7.68
N ASP A 122 -2.13 -32.84 -8.95
CA ASP A 122 -2.39 -33.94 -9.89
C ASP A 122 -1.10 -34.72 -10.23
N TYR A 123 0.03 -34.03 -10.39
CA TYR A 123 1.33 -34.68 -10.57
C TYR A 123 1.74 -35.50 -9.34
N ASP A 124 1.56 -34.98 -8.13
CA ASP A 124 1.88 -35.70 -6.89
C ASP A 124 1.01 -36.95 -6.72
N LEU A 125 -0.28 -36.86 -7.04
CA LEU A 125 -1.19 -38.02 -7.03
C LEU A 125 -0.71 -39.10 -8.01
N LYS A 126 -0.45 -38.73 -9.27
CA LYS A 126 0.05 -39.66 -10.30
C LYS A 126 1.39 -40.27 -9.92
N LEU A 127 2.29 -39.50 -9.31
CA LEU A 127 3.58 -40.00 -8.85
C LEU A 127 3.41 -41.02 -7.72
N ASN A 128 2.50 -40.79 -6.79
CA ASN A 128 2.20 -41.71 -5.70
C ASN A 128 1.54 -43.01 -6.19
N GLU A 129 0.60 -42.92 -7.14
CA GLU A 129 0.01 -44.08 -7.82
C GLU A 129 1.08 -44.91 -8.54
N LEU A 130 2.01 -44.24 -9.24
CA LEU A 130 3.11 -44.90 -9.92
C LEU A 130 4.00 -45.65 -8.91
N LYS A 131 4.46 -44.98 -7.84
CA LYS A 131 5.27 -45.59 -6.77
C LYS A 131 4.62 -46.85 -6.19
N THR A 132 3.33 -46.75 -5.87
CA THR A 132 2.52 -47.88 -5.38
C THR A 132 2.50 -49.04 -6.38
N THR A 133 2.40 -48.74 -7.67
CA THR A 133 2.36 -49.75 -8.75
C THR A 133 3.70 -50.46 -8.95
N ILE A 134 4.82 -49.74 -8.79
CA ILE A 134 6.17 -50.29 -9.00
C ILE A 134 6.85 -50.81 -7.71
N GLY A 135 6.19 -50.73 -6.56
CA GLY A 135 6.62 -51.35 -5.31
C GLY A 135 7.65 -50.56 -4.48
N PHE A 136 7.61 -49.22 -4.55
CA PHE A 136 8.30 -48.31 -3.62
C PHE A 136 7.32 -47.72 -2.61
#